data_AF-G0NMJ9-F1
#
_entry.id   AF-G0NMJ9-F1
#
_cell.length_a   1.000
_cell.length_b   1.000
_cell.length_c   1.000
_cell.angle_alpha   90.00
_cell.angle_beta   90.00
_cell.angle_gamma   90.00
#
_symmetry.space_group_name_H-M   'P 1'
#
loop_
_entity.id
_entity.type
_entity.pdbx_description
1 polymer ?
#
loop_
_entity_poly.entity_id
_entity_poly.type
_entity_poly.pdbx_seq_one_letter_code
_entity_poly.pdbx_strand_id
1 'polypeptide(L)'
;MSWQKLTVELKVKIVELLDYESRCNIKLCSKDDKEVVDLAQLVAKRLEIFEVRSEMSQGKTTVRLKLDGFTIWFTGREDVTRVDRGWNGQIIEEYSETVQQNRYDLVRDFMERLCLHGLSEVDTFEVDDVDFPPPEHWEIICNNLLFPYATIEVYVLWLQKIKEFCQKFKRLEVGDVFGRNPESQGLFTGIQASESLKIDHTIEMTDDELDQLEAQDIKIFSMNLTWGAVRRRLETFLKHGKKDDELDIYFQLPEGFSAKEMLFPKNLVLKAKSEYEELGEYNGYILGGFENIHGVQDPREIDCRNYGHAARIFCKVHQKPVVTEFKMYPF
;
A
#
# COMPACT_ATOMS: atom_id res chain seq x y z
N MET A 1 -37.55 12.29 15.02
CA MET A 1 -37.32 11.17 15.97
C MET A 1 -36.37 11.64 17.06
N SER A 2 -36.49 11.15 18.30
CA SER A 2 -35.56 11.52 19.40
C SER A 2 -34.64 10.34 19.69
N TRP A 3 -33.35 10.61 19.93
CA TRP A 3 -32.32 9.62 20.27
C TRP A 3 -32.77 8.68 21.40
N GLN A 4 -33.41 9.23 22.43
CA GLN A 4 -33.90 8.46 23.58
C GLN A 4 -35.04 7.49 23.25
N LYS A 5 -35.71 7.67 22.10
CA LYS A 5 -36.81 6.81 21.65
C LYS A 5 -36.35 5.69 20.71
N LEU A 6 -35.07 5.66 20.33
CA LEU A 6 -34.51 4.61 19.48
C LEU A 6 -34.19 3.37 20.32
N THR A 7 -34.38 2.20 19.73
CA THR A 7 -33.89 0.93 20.31
C THR A 7 -32.36 0.91 20.32
N VAL A 8 -31.77 0.14 21.22
CA VAL A 8 -30.30 -0.05 21.30
C VAL A 8 -29.75 -0.48 19.94
N GLU A 9 -30.41 -1.43 19.26
CA GLU A 9 -30.00 -1.89 17.92
C GLU A 9 -29.94 -0.77 16.88
N LEU A 10 -30.92 0.15 16.87
CA LEU A 10 -30.91 1.28 15.93
C LEU A 10 -29.83 2.30 16.31
N LYS A 11 -29.57 2.51 17.60
CA LYS A 11 -28.48 3.38 18.04
C LYS A 11 -27.13 2.82 17.65
N VAL A 12 -26.89 1.52 17.83
CA VAL A 12 -25.66 0.83 17.40
C VAL A 12 -25.44 1.04 15.90
N LYS A 13 -26.45 0.77 15.06
CA LYS A 13 -26.37 1.01 13.61
C LYS A 13 -26.06 2.45 13.23
N ILE A 14 -26.55 3.44 14.00
CA ILE A 14 -26.22 4.84 13.78
C ILE A 14 -24.76 5.10 14.17
N VAL A 15 -24.32 4.60 15.33
CA VAL A 15 -22.96 4.79 15.84
C VAL A 15 -21.89 4.13 14.97
N GLU A 16 -22.22 3.02 14.31
CA GLU A 16 -21.36 2.37 13.30
C GLU A 16 -21.10 3.27 12.06
N LEU A 17 -21.98 4.24 11.79
CA LEU A 17 -21.83 5.19 10.67
C LEU A 17 -21.07 6.46 11.06
N LEU A 18 -20.70 6.62 12.33
CA LEU A 18 -20.05 7.82 12.85
C LEU A 18 -18.52 7.69 12.81
N ASP A 19 -17.86 8.81 12.59
CA ASP A 19 -16.41 8.91 12.75
C ASP A 19 -15.98 8.76 14.22
N TYR A 20 -14.67 8.55 14.43
CA TYR A 20 -14.12 8.35 15.76
C TYR A 20 -14.41 9.54 16.71
N GLU A 21 -14.43 10.78 16.20
CA GLU A 21 -14.72 11.99 16.99
C GLU A 21 -16.14 11.98 17.52
N SER A 22 -17.11 11.78 16.63
CA SER A 22 -18.52 11.75 16.97
C SER A 22 -18.83 10.62 17.95
N ARG A 23 -18.17 9.47 17.80
CA ARG A 23 -18.27 8.34 18.74
C ARG A 23 -17.75 8.73 20.13
N CYS A 24 -16.60 9.38 20.21
CA CYS A 24 -16.06 9.89 21.48
C CYS A 24 -17.01 10.89 22.15
N ASN A 25 -17.61 11.81 21.39
CA ASN A 25 -18.60 12.76 21.90
C ASN A 25 -19.84 12.06 22.48
N ILE A 26 -20.31 10.99 21.83
CA ILE A 26 -21.44 10.17 22.32
C ILE A 26 -21.06 9.43 23.61
N LYS A 27 -19.85 8.87 23.72
CA LYS A 27 -19.38 8.21 24.96
C LYS A 27 -19.43 9.13 26.18
N LEU A 28 -19.29 10.44 25.97
CA LEU A 28 -19.31 11.43 27.05
C LEU A 28 -20.72 11.87 27.46
N CYS A 29 -21.76 11.54 26.70
CA CYS A 29 -23.13 11.99 26.94
C CYS A 29 -23.81 11.27 28.12
N SER A 30 -23.67 9.94 28.22
CA SER A 30 -24.25 9.15 29.31
C SER A 30 -23.62 7.76 29.41
N LYS A 31 -23.89 7.04 30.52
CA LYS A 31 -23.47 5.63 30.67
C LYS A 31 -24.09 4.73 29.60
N ASP A 32 -25.39 4.89 29.36
CA ASP A 32 -26.12 4.12 28.35
C ASP A 32 -25.55 4.36 26.94
N ASP A 33 -25.22 5.62 26.62
CA ASP A 33 -24.63 5.96 25.32
C ASP A 33 -23.20 5.41 25.18
N LYS A 34 -22.42 5.39 26.28
CA LYS A 34 -21.12 4.73 26.30
C LYS A 34 -21.24 3.24 25.98
N GLU A 35 -22.19 2.54 26.61
CA GLU A 35 -22.44 1.11 26.35
C GLU A 35 -22.83 0.87 24.89
N VAL A 36 -23.66 1.72 24.30
CA VAL A 36 -24.01 1.65 22.88
C VAL A 36 -22.77 1.78 21.99
N VAL A 37 -21.87 2.73 22.28
CA VAL A 37 -20.65 2.90 21.48
C VAL A 37 -19.67 1.75 21.68
N ASP A 38 -19.56 1.22 22.89
CA ASP A 38 -18.72 0.06 23.18
C ASP A 38 -19.25 -1.23 22.53
N LEU A 39 -20.57 -1.31 22.25
CA LEU A 39 -21.19 -2.41 21.50
C LEU A 39 -21.03 -2.29 19.97
N ALA A 40 -20.83 -1.08 19.45
CA ALA A 40 -20.75 -0.82 18.02
C ALA A 40 -19.34 -1.12 17.48
N GLN A 41 -19.25 -1.84 16.36
CA GLN A 41 -17.97 -2.04 15.68
C GLN A 41 -17.44 -0.71 15.12
N LEU A 42 -16.13 -0.50 15.25
CA LEU A 42 -15.46 0.63 14.62
C LEU A 42 -14.89 0.17 13.28
N VAL A 43 -15.37 0.75 12.19
CA VAL A 43 -14.79 0.57 10.86
C VAL A 43 -14.16 1.89 10.47
N ALA A 44 -12.82 1.94 10.45
CA ALA A 44 -12.11 3.13 10.03
C ALA A 44 -11.79 3.07 8.54
N LYS A 45 -11.72 4.22 7.86
CA LYS A 45 -11.32 4.25 6.46
C LYS A 45 -9.81 4.09 6.33
N ARG A 46 -9.05 4.73 7.20
CA ARG A 46 -7.59 4.70 7.15
C ARG A 46 -6.97 4.70 8.54
N LEU A 47 -6.02 3.80 8.72
CA LEU A 47 -5.10 3.77 9.84
C LEU A 47 -3.68 3.94 9.30
N GLU A 48 -2.97 4.96 9.78
CA GLU A 48 -1.57 5.22 9.41
C GLU A 48 -0.70 5.20 10.67
N ILE A 49 0.43 4.50 10.62
CA ILE A 49 1.46 4.52 11.64
C ILE A 49 2.74 4.99 10.97
N PHE A 50 3.34 6.06 11.48
CA PHE A 50 4.65 6.47 11.01
C PHE A 50 5.50 7.16 12.05
N GLU A 51 6.81 7.06 11.88
CA GLU A 51 7.77 7.61 12.83
C GLU A 51 8.60 8.72 12.21
N VAL A 52 8.82 9.80 12.97
CA VAL A 52 9.66 10.92 12.56
C VAL A 52 10.79 11.10 13.57
N ARG A 53 12.03 10.97 13.10
CA ARG A 53 13.23 11.18 13.93
C ARG A 53 13.51 12.67 14.10
N SER A 54 13.91 13.07 15.32
CA SER A 54 14.29 14.45 15.60
C SER A 54 15.71 14.74 15.10
N GLU A 55 15.87 15.67 14.16
CA GLU A 55 17.19 16.13 13.70
C GLU A 55 18.02 16.77 14.82
N MET A 56 17.35 17.40 15.78
CA MET A 56 17.97 18.21 16.84
C MET A 56 18.34 17.42 18.10
N SER A 57 17.91 16.17 18.23
CA SER A 57 18.10 15.38 19.45
C SER A 57 18.14 13.89 19.12
N GLN A 58 19.33 13.31 19.25
CA GLN A 58 19.54 11.88 19.05
C GLN A 58 18.62 11.06 19.97
N GLY A 59 18.04 9.97 19.44
CA GLY A 59 17.15 9.06 20.15
C GLY A 59 15.75 9.63 20.46
N LYS A 60 15.49 10.91 20.16
CA LYS A 60 14.15 11.49 20.24
C LYS A 60 13.44 11.26 18.91
N THR A 61 12.24 10.68 18.97
CA THR A 61 11.39 10.52 17.80
C THR A 61 9.94 10.81 18.15
N THR A 62 9.10 10.93 17.13
CA THR A 62 7.65 11.06 17.26
C THR A 62 6.99 9.99 16.44
N VAL A 63 6.36 9.01 17.11
CA VAL A 63 5.47 8.07 16.44
C VAL A 63 4.11 8.74 16.31
N ARG A 64 3.53 8.72 15.12
CA ARG A 64 2.23 9.27 14.81
C ARG A 64 1.31 8.13 14.44
N LEU A 65 0.21 8.05 15.18
CA LEU A 65 -0.88 7.14 14.90
C LEU A 65 -2.07 7.97 14.43
N LYS A 66 -2.46 7.80 13.17
CA LYS A 66 -3.63 8.48 12.60
C LYS A 66 -4.75 7.48 12.36
N LEU A 67 -5.95 7.84 12.78
CA LEU A 67 -7.17 7.08 12.53
C LEU A 67 -8.19 8.03 11.92
N ASP A 68 -8.36 7.97 10.60
CA ASP A 68 -9.14 8.93 9.82
C ASP A 68 -8.72 10.39 10.11
N GLY A 69 -9.61 11.19 10.70
CA GLY A 69 -9.33 12.57 11.10
C GLY A 69 -8.57 12.69 12.44
N PHE A 70 -8.50 11.64 13.24
CA PHE A 70 -7.86 11.65 14.55
C PHE A 70 -6.35 11.43 14.43
N THR A 71 -5.56 12.08 15.28
CA THR A 71 -4.12 11.81 15.37
C THR A 71 -3.66 11.83 16.83
N ILE A 72 -2.82 10.86 17.18
CA ILE A 72 -2.02 10.88 18.40
C ILE A 72 -0.54 10.98 18.02
N TRP A 73 0.17 11.87 18.71
CA TRP A 73 1.62 12.01 18.61
C TRP A 73 2.25 11.50 19.90
N PHE A 74 3.12 10.50 19.78
CA PHE A 74 3.92 9.96 20.86
C PHE A 74 5.36 10.46 20.69
N THR A 75 5.65 11.68 21.19
CA THR A 75 6.97 12.30 21.11
C THR A 75 7.78 11.93 22.35
N GLY A 76 8.77 11.05 22.20
CA GLY A 76 9.52 10.54 23.34
C GLY A 76 11.01 10.41 23.09
N ARG A 77 11.76 10.30 24.18
CA ARG A 77 13.16 9.88 24.23
C ARG A 77 13.33 8.98 25.45
N GLU A 78 13.95 7.82 25.27
CA GLU A 78 14.08 6.80 26.33
C GLU A 78 12.68 6.48 26.92
N ASP A 79 12.52 6.58 28.24
CA ASP A 79 11.30 6.21 28.96
C ASP A 79 10.39 7.41 29.30
N VAL A 80 10.53 8.52 28.59
CA VAL A 80 9.66 9.69 28.76
C VAL A 80 9.02 10.05 27.42
N THR A 81 7.69 10.10 27.42
CA THR A 81 6.91 10.38 26.23
C THR A 81 5.86 11.46 26.50
N ARG A 82 5.87 12.50 25.67
CA ARG A 82 4.75 13.43 25.54
C ARG A 82 3.73 12.82 24.57
N VAL A 83 2.49 12.70 25.02
CA VAL A 83 1.37 12.22 24.21
C VAL A 83 0.47 13.40 23.92
N ASP A 84 0.45 13.84 22.66
CA ASP A 84 -0.47 14.86 22.17
C ASP A 84 -1.60 14.20 21.38
N ARG A 85 -2.79 14.80 21.40
CA ARG A 85 -3.98 14.31 20.68
C ARG A 85 -4.64 15.44 19.94
N GLY A 86 -5.31 15.11 18.84
CA GLY A 86 -5.82 16.15 17.97
C GLY A 86 -6.57 15.64 16.76
N TRP A 87 -7.13 16.59 16.02
CA TRP A 87 -7.93 16.33 14.83
C TRP A 87 -7.37 17.08 13.64
N ASN A 88 -7.37 16.46 12.47
CA ASN A 88 -6.93 17.05 11.21
C ASN A 88 -5.53 17.69 11.32
N GLY A 89 -4.64 17.06 12.09
CA GLY A 89 -3.28 17.53 12.33
C GLY A 89 -3.12 18.66 13.36
N GLN A 90 -4.21 19.12 13.99
CA GLN A 90 -4.18 20.16 15.02
C GLN A 90 -4.19 19.55 16.42
N ILE A 91 -3.14 19.83 17.21
CA ILE A 91 -3.04 19.41 18.61
C ILE A 91 -4.05 20.18 19.45
N ILE A 92 -4.73 19.45 20.33
CA ILE A 92 -5.55 20.00 21.41
C ILE A 92 -4.70 19.92 22.69
N GLU A 93 -4.09 21.04 23.08
CA GLU A 93 -3.17 21.10 24.24
C GLU A 93 -3.82 20.62 25.55
N GLU A 94 -5.15 20.72 25.66
CA GLU A 94 -5.90 20.23 26.83
C GLU A 94 -5.87 18.70 26.96
N TYR A 95 -5.56 17.98 25.88
CA TYR A 95 -5.44 16.52 25.84
C TYR A 95 -3.98 16.03 25.81
N SER A 96 -3.05 16.96 25.99
CA SER A 96 -1.61 16.66 26.06
C SER A 96 -1.19 16.22 27.45
N GLU A 97 -0.39 15.18 27.53
CA GLU A 97 0.14 14.65 28.79
C GLU A 97 1.58 14.19 28.63
N THR A 98 2.32 14.13 29.75
CA THR A 98 3.66 13.52 29.79
C THR A 98 3.60 12.25 30.63
N VAL A 99 4.02 11.14 30.04
CA VAL A 99 4.01 9.81 30.66
C VAL A 99 5.44 9.30 30.82
N GLN A 100 5.74 8.68 31.96
CA GLN A 100 7.01 8.01 32.25
C GLN A 100 7.01 6.58 31.69
N GLN A 101 6.87 6.47 30.37
CA GLN A 101 6.90 5.21 29.63
C GLN A 101 7.49 5.45 28.25
N ASN A 102 8.12 4.42 27.69
CA ASN A 102 8.63 4.44 26.33
C ASN A 102 7.49 4.61 25.32
N ARG A 103 7.74 5.40 24.27
CA ARG A 103 6.76 5.72 23.22
C ARG A 103 6.25 4.48 22.48
N TYR A 104 7.09 3.47 22.25
CA TYR A 104 6.70 2.26 21.52
C TYR A 104 5.73 1.41 22.34
N ASP A 105 5.93 1.36 23.66
CA ASP A 105 5.02 0.66 24.55
C ASP A 105 3.67 1.39 24.62
N LEU A 106 3.69 2.72 24.69
CA LEU A 106 2.45 3.51 24.66
C LEU A 106 1.67 3.37 23.35
N VAL A 107 2.37 3.30 22.22
CA VAL A 107 1.76 3.03 20.91
C VAL A 107 1.13 1.64 20.92
N ARG A 108 1.86 0.61 21.38
CA ARG A 108 1.37 -0.77 21.50
C ARG A 108 0.12 -0.85 22.37
N ASP A 109 0.17 -0.29 23.57
CA ASP A 109 -0.95 -0.25 24.51
C ASP A 109 -2.17 0.48 23.93
N PHE A 110 -1.94 1.54 23.14
CA PHE A 110 -3.02 2.25 22.48
C PHE A 110 -3.64 1.41 21.34
N MET A 111 -2.80 0.77 20.53
CA MET A 111 -3.24 -0.11 19.44
C MET A 111 -4.06 -1.30 19.95
N GLU A 112 -3.59 -1.97 21.01
CA GLU A 112 -4.33 -3.07 21.64
C GLU A 112 -5.68 -2.59 22.20
N ARG A 113 -5.71 -1.39 22.80
CA ARG A 113 -6.97 -0.78 23.24
C ARG A 113 -7.92 -0.47 22.08
N LEU A 114 -7.44 -0.06 20.91
CA LEU A 114 -8.30 0.12 19.74
C LEU A 114 -8.98 -1.19 19.34
N CYS A 115 -8.22 -2.30 19.28
CA CYS A 115 -8.76 -3.62 19.00
C CYS A 115 -9.80 -4.04 20.05
N LEU A 116 -9.48 -3.88 21.34
CA LEU A 116 -10.42 -4.16 22.44
C LEU A 116 -11.68 -3.30 22.40
N HIS A 117 -11.61 -2.10 21.82
CA HIS A 117 -12.74 -1.19 21.62
C HIS A 117 -13.43 -1.36 20.26
N GLY A 118 -13.25 -2.52 19.62
CA GLY A 118 -14.04 -2.95 18.47
C GLY A 118 -13.50 -2.50 17.12
N LEU A 119 -12.24 -2.02 17.04
CA LEU A 119 -11.58 -1.83 15.75
C LEU A 119 -11.04 -3.18 15.25
N SER A 120 -11.80 -3.82 14.37
CA SER A 120 -11.42 -5.10 13.75
C SER A 120 -11.15 -4.99 12.25
N GLU A 121 -11.58 -3.90 11.62
CA GLU A 121 -11.47 -3.70 10.17
C GLU A 121 -11.12 -2.25 9.84
N VAL A 122 -10.19 -2.07 8.91
CA VAL A 122 -9.86 -0.79 8.29
C VAL A 122 -9.77 -0.94 6.79
N ASP A 123 -10.24 0.04 6.00
CA ASP A 123 -10.12 -0.10 4.55
C ASP A 123 -8.65 -0.01 4.11
N THR A 124 -7.91 0.98 4.60
CA THR A 124 -6.48 1.15 4.32
C THR A 124 -5.65 1.13 5.60
N PHE A 125 -4.62 0.29 5.63
CA PHE A 125 -3.61 0.26 6.67
C PHE A 125 -2.24 0.60 6.09
N GLU A 126 -1.57 1.58 6.69
CA GLU A 126 -0.26 2.07 6.26
C GLU A 126 0.72 2.07 7.41
N VAL A 127 1.89 1.48 7.18
CA VAL A 127 2.99 1.40 8.14
C VAL A 127 4.24 1.95 7.48
N ASP A 128 4.70 3.11 7.96
CA ASP A 128 5.74 3.89 7.31
C ASP A 128 6.86 4.31 8.28
N ASP A 129 8.09 3.93 7.96
CA ASP A 129 9.35 4.23 8.66
C ASP A 129 9.36 3.92 10.17
N VAL A 130 8.56 2.95 10.63
CA VAL A 130 8.57 2.51 12.04
C VAL A 130 9.69 1.52 12.31
N ASP A 131 10.26 1.58 13.53
CA ASP A 131 11.35 0.69 13.96
C ASP A 131 10.97 -0.33 15.05
N PHE A 132 9.66 -0.58 15.24
CA PHE A 132 9.12 -1.47 16.27
C PHE A 132 8.18 -2.54 15.70
N PRO A 133 8.07 -3.71 16.35
CA PRO A 133 7.22 -4.81 15.89
C PRO A 133 5.72 -4.52 16.11
N PRO A 134 4.82 -5.23 15.40
CA PRO A 134 3.38 -5.14 15.66
C PRO A 134 3.03 -5.58 17.10
N PRO A 135 1.88 -5.11 17.65
CA PRO A 135 1.38 -5.63 18.92
C PRO A 135 1.04 -7.13 18.84
N GLU A 136 1.18 -7.82 19.97
CA GLU A 136 1.00 -9.28 20.05
C GLU A 136 -0.45 -9.67 19.76
N HIS A 137 -1.40 -8.94 20.35
CA HIS A 137 -2.85 -9.19 20.23
C HIS A 137 -3.51 -8.37 19.12
N TRP A 138 -2.76 -8.04 18.06
CA TRP A 138 -3.26 -7.28 16.92
C TRP A 138 -4.07 -8.17 15.96
N GLU A 139 -5.35 -7.84 15.78
CA GLU A 139 -6.28 -8.58 14.91
C GLU A 139 -7.10 -7.61 14.04
N ILE A 140 -6.41 -6.87 13.15
CA ILE A 140 -7.07 -5.96 12.21
C ILE A 140 -6.98 -6.50 10.78
N ILE A 141 -8.14 -6.60 10.14
CA ILE A 141 -8.26 -6.93 8.71
C ILE A 141 -8.23 -5.63 7.90
N CYS A 142 -7.56 -5.65 6.74
CA CYS A 142 -7.56 -4.52 5.83
C CYS A 142 -7.67 -4.93 4.35
N ASN A 143 -8.25 -4.04 3.54
CA ASN A 143 -8.35 -4.22 2.09
C ASN A 143 -7.10 -3.69 1.36
N ASN A 144 -6.54 -2.58 1.84
CA ASN A 144 -5.36 -1.95 1.28
C ASN A 144 -4.24 -1.95 2.32
N LEU A 145 -3.09 -2.51 1.98
CA LEU A 145 -1.93 -2.57 2.86
C LEU A 145 -0.74 -1.87 2.20
N LEU A 146 -0.19 -0.87 2.86
CA LEU A 146 0.86 -0.01 2.32
C LEU A 146 2.07 0.02 3.28
N PHE A 147 3.25 -0.23 2.73
CA PHE A 147 4.54 -0.05 3.39
C PHE A 147 5.41 0.88 2.53
N PRO A 148 5.22 2.22 2.58
CA PRO A 148 5.88 3.15 1.66
C PRO A 148 7.40 3.18 1.85
N TYR A 149 7.87 3.30 3.10
CA TYR A 149 9.28 3.25 3.47
C TYR A 149 9.44 2.37 4.70
N ALA A 150 9.75 1.08 4.55
CA ALA A 150 9.94 0.22 5.72
C ALA A 150 11.26 -0.53 5.65
N THR A 151 11.99 -0.59 6.77
CA THR A 151 13.17 -1.45 6.87
C THR A 151 12.77 -2.92 6.69
N ILE A 152 13.67 -3.76 6.16
CA ILE A 152 13.29 -5.16 5.88
C ILE A 152 12.82 -5.88 7.13
N GLU A 153 13.57 -5.75 8.22
CA GLU A 153 13.29 -6.45 9.48
C GLU A 153 11.91 -6.13 10.04
N VAL A 154 11.47 -4.87 9.95
CA VAL A 154 10.21 -4.44 10.55
C VAL A 154 9.03 -4.79 9.68
N TYR A 155 9.06 -4.51 8.37
CA TYR A 155 7.91 -4.84 7.51
C TYR A 155 7.64 -6.35 7.46
N VAL A 156 8.69 -7.19 7.54
CA VAL A 156 8.56 -8.65 7.60
C VAL A 156 7.66 -9.04 8.77
N LEU A 157 7.93 -8.51 9.97
CA LEU A 157 7.15 -8.80 11.18
C LEU A 157 5.70 -8.31 11.06
N TRP A 158 5.50 -7.10 10.55
CA TRP A 158 4.16 -6.55 10.33
C TRP A 158 3.36 -7.36 9.29
N LEU A 159 3.98 -7.70 8.16
CA LEU A 159 3.34 -8.48 7.11
C LEU A 159 3.01 -9.90 7.60
N GLN A 160 3.93 -10.56 8.33
CA GLN A 160 3.67 -11.87 8.94
C GLN A 160 2.45 -11.81 9.86
N LYS A 161 2.38 -10.80 10.73
CA LYS A 161 1.26 -10.63 11.65
C LYS A 161 -0.07 -10.42 10.92
N ILE A 162 -0.08 -9.60 9.87
CA ILE A 162 -1.29 -9.35 9.08
C ILE A 162 -1.72 -10.60 8.31
N LYS A 163 -0.77 -11.38 7.79
CA LYS A 163 -1.04 -12.62 7.05
C LYS A 163 -1.73 -13.72 7.88
N GLU A 164 -1.68 -13.64 9.21
CA GLU A 164 -2.44 -14.52 10.10
C GLU A 164 -3.95 -14.39 9.88
N PHE A 165 -4.42 -13.20 9.44
CA PHE A 165 -5.85 -12.89 9.33
C PHE A 165 -6.27 -12.38 7.95
N CYS A 166 -5.35 -11.84 7.14
CA CYS A 166 -5.63 -11.31 5.81
C CYS A 166 -4.62 -11.78 4.76
N GLN A 167 -5.12 -12.44 3.71
CA GLN A 167 -4.33 -12.89 2.55
C GLN A 167 -4.85 -12.33 1.22
N LYS A 168 -5.98 -11.62 1.26
CA LYS A 168 -6.66 -11.08 0.08
C LYS A 168 -6.76 -9.57 0.21
N PHE A 169 -6.05 -8.87 -0.66
CA PHE A 169 -6.03 -7.43 -0.71
C PHE A 169 -6.71 -6.91 -1.98
N LYS A 170 -7.24 -5.70 -1.92
CA LYS A 170 -7.45 -4.88 -3.12
C LYS A 170 -6.11 -4.35 -3.59
N ARG A 171 -5.36 -3.73 -2.68
CA ARG A 171 -4.07 -3.11 -2.96
C ARG A 171 -3.03 -3.55 -1.94
N LEU A 172 -1.89 -4.04 -2.42
CA LEU A 172 -0.71 -4.29 -1.59
C LEU A 172 0.47 -3.56 -2.19
N GLU A 173 1.05 -2.64 -1.42
CA GLU A 173 2.21 -1.86 -1.82
C GLU A 173 3.33 -1.98 -0.78
N VAL A 174 4.53 -2.34 -1.24
CA VAL A 174 5.77 -2.37 -0.45
C VAL A 174 6.81 -1.61 -1.24
N GLY A 175 7.14 -0.41 -0.78
CA GLY A 175 8.10 0.50 -1.40
C GLY A 175 9.56 0.08 -1.18
N ASP A 176 10.48 0.86 -1.74
CA ASP A 176 11.90 0.56 -1.90
C ASP A 176 12.55 0.07 -0.61
N VAL A 177 12.84 -1.23 -0.57
CA VAL A 177 13.62 -1.82 0.49
C VAL A 177 14.96 -2.25 -0.06
N PHE A 178 16.00 -1.46 0.21
CA PHE A 178 17.36 -1.77 -0.19
C PHE A 178 17.84 -3.07 0.47
N GLY A 179 18.14 -4.06 -0.36
CA GLY A 179 18.81 -5.29 0.04
C GLY A 179 17.98 -6.55 -0.16
N ARG A 180 18.65 -7.71 -0.19
CA ARG A 180 18.01 -9.01 -0.07
C ARG A 180 18.01 -9.39 1.41
N ASN A 181 16.84 -9.65 2.00
CA ASN A 181 16.76 -10.35 3.27
C ASN A 181 16.25 -11.77 3.01
N PRO A 182 17.01 -12.83 3.39
CA PRO A 182 16.51 -14.19 3.36
C PRO A 182 15.16 -14.37 4.09
N GLU A 183 14.86 -13.57 5.11
CA GLU A 183 13.60 -13.62 5.86
C GLU A 183 12.38 -13.16 5.05
N SER A 184 12.60 -12.51 3.88
CA SER A 184 11.51 -12.16 2.98
C SER A 184 11.10 -13.31 2.05
N GLN A 185 11.83 -14.43 2.05
CA GLN A 185 11.47 -15.60 1.25
C GLN A 185 10.11 -16.17 1.65
N GLY A 186 9.30 -16.52 0.66
CA GLY A 186 7.93 -17.02 0.88
C GLY A 186 6.92 -16.04 1.51
N LEU A 187 7.32 -14.80 1.88
CA LEU A 187 6.39 -13.84 2.52
C LEU A 187 5.19 -13.51 1.64
N PHE A 188 5.35 -13.49 0.33
CA PHE A 188 4.29 -13.13 -0.61
C PHE A 188 3.54 -14.34 -1.16
N THR A 189 3.96 -15.56 -0.83
CA THR A 189 3.29 -16.78 -1.26
C THR A 189 1.86 -16.82 -0.73
N GLY A 190 0.91 -17.10 -1.63
CA GLY A 190 -0.53 -17.17 -1.34
C GLY A 190 -1.22 -15.82 -1.17
N ILE A 191 -0.50 -14.69 -1.27
CA ILE A 191 -1.13 -13.37 -1.24
C ILE A 191 -1.86 -13.13 -2.57
N GLN A 192 -3.10 -12.67 -2.48
CA GLN A 192 -3.90 -12.27 -3.63
C GLN A 192 -4.13 -10.76 -3.61
N ALA A 193 -4.05 -10.13 -4.79
CA ALA A 193 -4.39 -8.73 -4.99
C ALA A 193 -5.33 -8.59 -6.20
N SER A 194 -6.42 -7.83 -6.02
CA SER A 194 -7.47 -7.68 -7.05
C SER A 194 -7.37 -6.37 -7.84
N GLU A 195 -6.76 -5.32 -7.29
CA GLU A 195 -6.59 -4.03 -7.98
C GLU A 195 -5.12 -3.70 -8.24
N SER A 196 -4.27 -3.75 -7.22
CA SER A 196 -2.85 -3.37 -7.32
C SER A 196 -1.92 -4.26 -6.50
N LEU A 197 -0.78 -4.64 -7.08
CA LEU A 197 0.31 -5.35 -6.39
C LEU A 197 1.66 -4.71 -6.74
N LYS A 198 2.21 -3.90 -5.84
CA LYS A 198 3.49 -3.21 -6.06
C LYS A 198 4.49 -3.60 -4.98
N ILE A 199 5.50 -4.35 -5.36
CA ILE A 199 6.53 -4.83 -4.45
C ILE A 199 7.88 -4.47 -5.04
N ASP A 200 8.53 -3.47 -4.44
CA ASP A 200 9.81 -2.92 -4.91
C ASP A 200 11.02 -3.65 -4.30
N HIS A 201 10.97 -4.98 -4.26
CA HIS A 201 12.08 -5.86 -3.86
C HIS A 201 11.88 -7.26 -4.43
N THR A 202 12.92 -8.11 -4.36
CA THR A 202 12.87 -9.46 -4.95
C THR A 202 11.91 -10.39 -4.22
N ILE A 203 10.98 -11.00 -4.96
CA ILE A 203 10.03 -12.03 -4.50
C ILE A 203 10.13 -13.31 -5.33
N GLU A 204 9.59 -14.41 -4.81
CA GLU A 204 9.69 -15.75 -5.41
C GLU A 204 8.43 -16.15 -6.21
N MET A 205 7.76 -15.18 -6.85
CA MET A 205 6.55 -15.39 -7.63
C MET A 205 6.77 -16.33 -8.82
N THR A 206 5.93 -17.34 -8.93
CA THR A 206 5.94 -18.32 -10.03
C THR A 206 5.05 -17.91 -11.21
N ASP A 207 5.25 -18.55 -12.36
CA ASP A 207 4.41 -18.37 -13.55
C ASP A 207 2.91 -18.60 -13.25
N ASP A 208 2.58 -19.66 -12.50
CA ASP A 208 1.20 -20.01 -12.15
C ASP A 208 0.55 -18.97 -11.22
N GLU A 209 1.30 -18.44 -10.26
CA GLU A 209 0.84 -17.36 -9.38
C GLU A 209 0.59 -16.06 -10.17
N LEU A 210 1.47 -15.72 -11.12
CA LEU A 210 1.31 -14.55 -11.98
C LEU A 210 0.09 -14.67 -12.89
N ASP A 211 -0.17 -15.86 -13.44
CA ASP A 211 -1.33 -16.13 -14.30
C ASP A 211 -2.66 -16.07 -13.51
N GLN A 212 -2.65 -16.38 -12.21
CA GLN A 212 -3.81 -16.30 -11.32
C GLN A 212 -4.05 -14.90 -10.74
N LEU A 213 -3.09 -13.97 -10.86
CA LEU A 213 -3.18 -12.64 -10.26
C LEU A 213 -4.23 -11.77 -10.98
N GLU A 214 -5.24 -11.33 -10.23
CA GLU A 214 -6.34 -10.51 -10.77
C GLU A 214 -5.94 -9.04 -11.06
N ALA A 215 -5.17 -8.42 -10.15
CA ALA A 215 -4.70 -7.04 -10.27
C ALA A 215 -4.06 -6.80 -11.64
N GLN A 216 -4.19 -5.62 -12.25
CA GLN A 216 -3.51 -5.27 -13.51
C GLN A 216 -2.43 -4.21 -13.31
N ASP A 217 -2.58 -3.39 -12.28
CA ASP A 217 -1.55 -2.46 -11.81
C ASP A 217 -0.52 -3.23 -10.96
N ILE A 218 0.60 -3.60 -11.57
CA ILE A 218 1.60 -4.46 -10.96
C ILE A 218 3.01 -3.92 -11.09
N LYS A 219 3.77 -4.02 -9.99
CA LYS A 219 5.22 -3.84 -9.96
C LYS A 219 5.82 -5.01 -9.18
N ILE A 220 6.55 -5.90 -9.83
CA ILE A 220 7.13 -7.08 -9.19
C ILE A 220 8.55 -7.35 -9.68
N PHE A 221 9.39 -7.83 -8.77
CA PHE A 221 10.73 -8.30 -9.09
C PHE A 221 10.87 -9.77 -8.78
N SER A 222 10.84 -10.65 -9.79
CA SER A 222 11.01 -12.09 -9.55
C SER A 222 11.86 -12.78 -10.61
N MET A 223 12.91 -13.46 -10.16
CA MET A 223 13.74 -14.29 -11.03
C MET A 223 13.13 -15.66 -11.34
N ASN A 224 11.97 -15.99 -10.78
CA ASN A 224 11.32 -17.28 -11.02
C ASN A 224 10.39 -17.24 -12.26
N LEU A 225 10.16 -16.05 -12.81
CA LEU A 225 9.26 -15.84 -13.95
C LEU A 225 9.94 -16.14 -15.28
N THR A 226 9.26 -16.90 -16.13
CA THR A 226 9.67 -17.12 -17.51
C THR A 226 9.20 -15.98 -18.42
N TRP A 227 9.93 -15.74 -19.51
CA TRP A 227 9.49 -14.80 -20.55
C TRP A 227 8.10 -15.15 -21.12
N GLY A 228 7.73 -16.43 -21.13
CA GLY A 228 6.44 -16.90 -21.63
C GLY A 228 5.28 -16.46 -20.73
N ALA A 229 5.46 -16.52 -19.41
CA ALA A 229 4.48 -16.00 -18.45
C ALA A 229 4.39 -14.48 -18.53
N VAL A 230 5.52 -13.78 -18.61
CA VAL A 230 5.54 -12.32 -18.76
C VAL A 230 4.85 -11.87 -20.05
N ARG A 231 5.01 -12.60 -21.16
CA ARG A 231 4.27 -12.36 -22.40
C ARG A 231 2.77 -12.52 -22.22
N ARG A 232 2.31 -13.64 -21.65
CA ARG A 232 0.87 -13.86 -21.37
C ARG A 232 0.33 -12.75 -20.49
N ARG A 233 1.12 -12.33 -19.50
CA ARG A 233 0.77 -11.24 -18.60
C ARG A 233 0.63 -9.89 -19.30
N LEU A 234 1.53 -9.57 -20.23
CA LEU A 234 1.40 -8.38 -21.08
C LEU A 234 0.12 -8.44 -21.93
N GLU A 235 -0.20 -9.58 -22.54
CA GLU A 235 -1.44 -9.77 -23.31
C GLU A 235 -2.68 -9.52 -22.42
N THR A 236 -2.70 -10.07 -21.21
CA THR A 236 -3.74 -9.84 -20.20
C THR A 236 -3.83 -8.37 -19.83
N PHE A 237 -2.71 -7.70 -19.55
CA PHE A 237 -2.67 -6.28 -19.22
C PHE A 237 -3.21 -5.40 -20.35
N LEU A 238 -2.84 -5.66 -21.60
CA LEU A 238 -3.37 -4.90 -22.74
C LEU A 238 -4.89 -5.07 -22.89
N LYS A 239 -5.42 -6.25 -22.57
CA LYS A 239 -6.85 -6.57 -22.64
C LYS A 239 -7.66 -6.04 -21.45
N HIS A 240 -7.11 -6.08 -20.24
CA HIS A 240 -7.83 -5.86 -18.98
C HIS A 240 -7.36 -4.64 -18.19
N GLY A 241 -6.21 -4.05 -18.51
CA GLY A 241 -5.70 -2.88 -17.81
C GLY A 241 -6.57 -1.64 -18.02
N LYS A 242 -6.74 -0.86 -16.97
CA LYS A 242 -7.39 0.45 -16.96
C LYS A 242 -6.38 1.55 -17.31
N LYS A 243 -6.88 2.79 -17.37
CA LYS A 243 -6.11 3.94 -17.86
C LYS A 243 -4.88 4.28 -17.01
N ASP A 244 -4.99 4.08 -15.69
CA ASP A 244 -3.97 4.46 -14.72
C ASP A 244 -3.15 3.26 -14.23
N ASP A 245 -3.41 2.06 -14.77
CA ASP A 245 -2.66 0.85 -14.41
C ASP A 245 -1.28 0.85 -15.07
N GLU A 246 -0.30 0.31 -14.36
CA GLU A 246 1.07 0.12 -14.82
C GLU A 246 1.47 -1.35 -14.72
N LEU A 247 2.22 -1.84 -15.71
CA LEU A 247 2.83 -3.16 -15.70
C LEU A 247 4.34 -3.00 -15.60
N ASP A 248 4.96 -3.43 -14.52
CA ASP A 248 6.40 -3.41 -14.30
C ASP A 248 6.86 -4.75 -13.74
N ILE A 249 7.48 -5.58 -14.57
CA ILE A 249 7.92 -6.93 -14.18
C ILE A 249 9.38 -7.10 -14.51
N TYR A 250 10.16 -7.49 -13.51
CA TYR A 250 11.49 -8.04 -13.71
C TYR A 250 11.41 -9.57 -13.69
N PHE A 251 12.09 -10.20 -14.64
CA PHE A 251 12.06 -11.64 -14.88
C PHE A 251 13.43 -12.18 -15.29
N GLN A 252 13.59 -13.50 -15.24
CA GLN A 252 14.83 -14.14 -15.65
C GLN A 252 15.02 -14.06 -17.16
N LEU A 253 16.21 -13.63 -17.59
CA LEU A 253 16.54 -13.54 -19.00
C LEU A 253 17.05 -14.89 -19.53
N PRO A 254 16.44 -15.48 -20.57
CA PRO A 254 17.02 -16.63 -21.25
C PRO A 254 18.16 -16.22 -22.19
N GLU A 255 19.07 -17.15 -22.48
CA GLU A 255 20.13 -16.94 -23.47
C GLU A 255 19.52 -16.69 -24.87
N GLY A 256 20.06 -15.71 -25.61
CA GLY A 256 19.57 -15.34 -26.94
C GLY A 256 18.22 -14.61 -26.95
N PHE A 257 17.79 -14.05 -25.82
CA PHE A 257 16.53 -13.32 -25.72
C PHE A 257 16.44 -12.15 -26.70
N SER A 258 15.29 -12.04 -27.35
CA SER A 258 14.88 -10.87 -28.14
C SER A 258 13.49 -10.44 -27.71
N ALA A 259 13.37 -9.27 -27.09
CA ALA A 259 12.06 -8.73 -26.68
C ALA A 259 11.08 -8.69 -27.86
N LYS A 260 11.54 -8.20 -29.00
CA LYS A 260 10.71 -8.05 -30.20
C LYS A 260 10.18 -9.37 -30.75
N GLU A 261 11.00 -10.41 -30.76
CA GLU A 261 10.65 -11.70 -31.36
C GLU A 261 9.94 -12.63 -30.36
N MET A 262 10.25 -12.53 -29.07
CA MET A 262 9.80 -13.48 -28.04
C MET A 262 8.68 -12.93 -27.17
N LEU A 263 8.78 -11.67 -26.73
CA LEU A 263 7.90 -11.08 -25.73
C LEU A 263 6.62 -10.49 -26.33
N PHE A 264 6.73 -9.82 -27.49
CA PHE A 264 5.59 -9.13 -28.07
C PHE A 264 4.74 -10.03 -29.00
N PRO A 265 3.41 -10.03 -28.83
CA PRO A 265 2.50 -10.70 -29.75
C PRO A 265 2.62 -10.13 -31.18
N LYS A 266 2.61 -11.02 -32.18
CA LYS A 266 2.82 -10.65 -33.61
C LYS A 266 1.76 -9.71 -34.18
N ASN A 267 0.59 -9.66 -33.56
CA ASN A 267 -0.52 -8.78 -33.95
C ASN A 267 -0.34 -7.34 -33.48
N LEU A 268 0.60 -7.06 -32.56
CA LEU A 268 0.80 -5.70 -32.07
C LEU A 268 1.46 -4.79 -33.12
N VAL A 269 0.97 -3.56 -33.18
CA VAL A 269 1.58 -2.50 -34.02
C VAL A 269 2.59 -1.74 -33.17
N LEU A 270 3.87 -2.01 -33.40
CA LEU A 270 4.98 -1.48 -32.61
C LEU A 270 5.67 -0.32 -33.32
N LYS A 271 6.10 0.70 -32.56
CA LYS A 271 6.94 1.81 -33.01
C LYS A 271 8.07 2.08 -32.02
N ALA A 272 9.31 1.82 -32.42
CA ALA A 272 10.49 2.12 -31.59
C ALA A 272 10.71 3.64 -31.44
N LYS A 273 11.31 4.07 -30.32
CA LYS A 273 11.74 5.45 -30.10
C LYS A 273 13.11 5.74 -30.73
N SER A 274 13.98 4.74 -30.84
CA SER A 274 15.28 4.81 -31.49
C SER A 274 15.39 3.73 -32.57
N GLU A 275 16.22 3.99 -33.60
CA GLU A 275 16.59 2.97 -34.60
C GLU A 275 17.66 2.01 -34.07
N TYR A 276 18.31 2.38 -32.96
CA TYR A 276 19.30 1.57 -32.26
C TYR A 276 18.64 0.93 -31.04
N GLU A 277 18.31 -0.35 -31.16
CA GLU A 277 17.94 -1.23 -30.05
C GLU A 277 19.19 -2.04 -29.68
N GLU A 278 19.59 -2.00 -28.40
CA GLU A 278 20.62 -2.93 -27.90
C GLU A 278 20.09 -4.37 -27.97
N LEU A 279 21.00 -5.34 -28.06
CA LEU A 279 20.64 -6.73 -28.34
C LEU A 279 19.74 -7.29 -27.23
N GLY A 280 18.47 -7.55 -27.58
CA GLY A 280 17.47 -8.09 -26.66
C GLY A 280 16.55 -7.05 -26.01
N GLU A 281 16.78 -5.76 -26.24
CA GLU A 281 15.98 -4.67 -25.68
C GLU A 281 14.91 -4.14 -26.64
N TYR A 282 13.95 -3.38 -26.12
CA TYR A 282 12.99 -2.63 -26.93
C TYR A 282 12.51 -1.39 -26.17
N ASN A 283 12.61 -0.21 -26.77
CA ASN A 283 12.05 1.01 -26.21
C ASN A 283 11.14 1.68 -27.24
N GLY A 284 9.86 1.83 -26.93
CA GLY A 284 8.89 2.21 -27.97
C GLY A 284 7.48 2.43 -27.48
N TYR A 285 6.58 2.28 -28.44
CA TYR A 285 5.14 2.37 -28.26
C TYR A 285 4.43 1.17 -28.86
N ILE A 286 3.34 0.76 -28.23
CA ILE A 286 2.31 -0.10 -28.80
C ILE A 286 1.20 0.83 -29.29
N LEU A 287 1.05 0.97 -30.60
CA LEU A 287 0.09 1.87 -31.23
C LEU A 287 -1.29 1.23 -31.44
N GLY A 288 -1.38 -0.09 -31.36
CA GLY A 288 -2.60 -0.84 -31.56
C GLY A 288 -2.34 -2.34 -31.74
N GLY A 289 -3.32 -3.04 -32.30
CA GLY A 289 -3.27 -4.50 -32.47
C GLY A 289 -3.76 -5.28 -31.25
N PHE A 290 -4.36 -4.62 -30.27
CA PHE A 290 -5.01 -5.23 -29.10
C PHE A 290 -6.42 -4.68 -28.93
N GLU A 291 -7.27 -5.40 -28.21
CA GLU A 291 -8.63 -4.96 -27.86
C GLU A 291 -8.79 -4.98 -26.34
N ASN A 292 -8.98 -3.80 -25.75
CA ASN A 292 -9.17 -3.65 -24.32
C ASN A 292 -10.67 -3.63 -23.96
N ILE A 293 -11.06 -4.44 -22.97
CA ILE A 293 -12.47 -4.62 -22.58
C ILE A 293 -13.08 -3.40 -21.89
N HIS A 294 -12.24 -2.49 -21.37
CA HIS A 294 -12.66 -1.24 -20.74
C HIS A 294 -12.66 -0.07 -21.73
N GLY A 295 -12.41 -0.32 -23.02
CA GLY A 295 -12.37 0.70 -24.06
C GLY A 295 -11.10 1.57 -24.06
N VAL A 296 -10.06 1.19 -23.30
CA VAL A 296 -8.79 1.95 -23.21
C VAL A 296 -7.88 1.61 -24.40
N GLN A 297 -8.11 2.29 -25.53
CA GLN A 297 -7.41 2.07 -26.80
C GLN A 297 -6.22 3.02 -27.04
N ASP A 298 -5.86 3.83 -26.04
CA ASP A 298 -4.73 4.76 -26.11
C ASP A 298 -3.41 4.02 -26.44
N PRO A 299 -2.44 4.65 -27.12
CA PRO A 299 -1.12 4.06 -27.28
C PRO A 299 -0.49 3.72 -25.91
N ARG A 300 0.27 2.63 -25.84
CA ARG A 300 1.04 2.29 -24.65
C ARG A 300 2.49 2.68 -24.84
N GLU A 301 3.10 3.26 -23.81
CA GLU A 301 4.55 3.29 -23.68
C GLU A 301 5.01 1.92 -23.21
N ILE A 302 6.03 1.36 -23.87
CA ILE A 302 6.59 0.06 -23.56
C ILE A 302 8.12 0.16 -23.56
N ASP A 303 8.74 -0.44 -22.55
CA ASP A 303 10.19 -0.47 -22.39
C ASP A 303 10.59 -1.86 -21.90
N CYS A 304 11.50 -2.52 -22.60
CA CYS A 304 12.09 -3.78 -22.22
C CYS A 304 13.59 -3.62 -22.18
N ARG A 305 14.18 -3.73 -20.99
CA ARG A 305 15.61 -3.53 -20.74
C ARG A 305 16.27 -4.81 -20.28
N ASN A 306 17.52 -4.97 -20.69
CA ASN A 306 18.36 -6.10 -20.37
C ASN A 306 19.40 -5.70 -19.30
N TYR A 307 19.45 -6.45 -18.22
CA TYR A 307 20.39 -6.28 -17.11
C TYR A 307 21.37 -7.46 -16.99
N GLY A 308 21.66 -8.13 -18.11
CA GLY A 308 22.55 -9.28 -18.24
C GLY A 308 21.89 -10.60 -17.86
N HIS A 309 21.52 -10.76 -16.58
CA HIS A 309 20.88 -11.99 -16.06
C HIS A 309 19.38 -11.85 -15.83
N ALA A 310 18.86 -10.64 -15.96
CA ALA A 310 17.47 -10.28 -15.78
C ALA A 310 17.02 -9.35 -16.90
N ALA A 311 15.73 -9.34 -17.21
CA ALA A 311 15.11 -8.24 -17.96
C ALA A 311 14.00 -7.62 -17.15
N ARG A 312 13.68 -6.37 -17.50
CA ARG A 312 12.50 -5.65 -17.04
C ARG A 312 11.60 -5.41 -18.24
N ILE A 313 10.30 -5.66 -18.11
CA ILE A 313 9.28 -5.08 -18.97
C ILE A 313 8.50 -4.03 -18.20
N PHE A 314 8.30 -2.88 -18.82
CA PHE A 314 7.50 -1.79 -18.32
C PHE A 314 6.48 -1.39 -19.39
N CYS A 315 5.20 -1.32 -19.04
CA CYS A 315 4.12 -0.91 -19.94
C CYS A 315 3.10 -0.03 -19.21
N LYS A 316 2.71 1.09 -19.79
CA LYS A 316 1.60 1.93 -19.30
C LYS A 316 0.93 2.71 -20.41
N VAL A 317 -0.21 3.32 -20.13
CA VAL A 317 -0.84 4.25 -21.07
C VAL A 317 0.09 5.42 -21.34
N HIS A 318 0.37 5.70 -22.61
CA HIS A 318 1.15 6.85 -23.01
C HIS A 318 0.30 8.11 -22.85
N GLN A 319 0.60 8.90 -21.82
CA GLN A 319 0.04 10.23 -21.66
C GLN A 319 0.91 11.21 -22.46
N LYS A 320 0.30 11.92 -23.42
CA LYS A 320 0.99 13.06 -24.05
C LYS A 320 1.35 14.05 -22.95
N PRO A 321 2.59 14.57 -22.91
CA PRO A 321 2.94 15.59 -21.94
C PRO A 321 1.96 16.76 -22.07
N VAL A 322 1.31 17.11 -20.97
CA VAL A 322 0.56 18.36 -20.89
C VAL A 322 1.60 19.46 -21.07
N VAL A 323 1.53 20.17 -22.19
CA VAL A 323 2.37 21.35 -22.42
C VAL A 323 1.88 22.42 -21.43
N THR A 324 2.47 22.45 -20.25
CA THR A 324 2.40 23.63 -19.40
C THR A 324 3.21 24.69 -20.11
N GLU A 325 2.53 25.66 -20.75
CA GLU A 325 3.19 26.87 -21.20
C GLU A 325 3.84 27.52 -19.96
N PHE A 326 5.14 27.30 -19.78
CA PHE A 326 5.92 28.09 -18.85
C PHE A 326 5.88 29.54 -19.38
N LYS A 327 4.94 30.34 -18.86
CA LYS A 327 5.05 31.79 -18.96
C LYS A 327 6.32 32.17 -18.21
N MET A 328 7.39 32.46 -18.96
CA MET A 328 8.52 33.17 -18.39
C MET A 328 7.98 34.49 -17.83
N TYR A 329 8.11 34.67 -16.52
CA TYR A 329 7.89 35.98 -15.93
C TYR A 329 8.95 36.93 -16.51
N PRO A 330 8.55 38.09 -17.07
CA PRO A 330 9.53 39.09 -17.47
C PRO A 330 10.27 39.58 -16.21
N PHE A 331 11.60 39.51 -16.26
CA PHE A 331 12.50 40.07 -15.26
C PHE A 331 12.42 41.59 -15.21
#